data_AF-A0A924VZR5-F1
#
_entry.id   AF-A0A924VZR5-F1
#
_cell.length_a   1.000
_cell.length_b   1.000
_cell.length_c   1.000
_cell.angle_alpha   90.00
_cell.angle_beta   90.00
_cell.angle_gamma   90.00
#
_symmetry.space_group_name_H-M   'P 1'
#
loop_
_entity.id
_entity.type
_entity.pdbx_description
1 polymer ?
#
loop_
_entity_poly.entity_id
_entity_poly.type
_entity_poly.pdbx_seq_one_letter_code
_entity_poly.pdbx_strand_id
1 'polypeptide(L)'
;MQADGAEILGLIAGFIGAFAFAPQAIKILRTRDAADVSSLTYAMVLTGAVLWAGYGFWRGAPSIILWNIVAAGLAALVLALKLRKPKAAV
;
A
#
# COMPACT_ATOMS: atom_id res chain seq x y z
N MET A 1 9.77 9.33 -23.32
CA MET A 1 8.49 9.83 -22.77
C MET A 1 7.45 8.75 -23.03
N GLN A 2 6.76 8.26 -21.99
CA GLN A 2 5.63 7.34 -22.18
C GLN A 2 4.57 8.05 -23.05
N ALA A 3 3.93 7.32 -23.96
CA ALA A 3 2.80 7.88 -24.70
C ALA A 3 1.69 8.26 -23.70
N ASP A 4 1.10 9.45 -23.82
CA ASP A 4 0.18 10.01 -22.82
C ASP A 4 -0.94 9.05 -22.40
N GLY A 5 -1.45 8.24 -23.34
CA GLY A 5 -2.47 7.23 -23.05
C GLY A 5 -2.03 6.10 -22.10
N ALA A 6 -0.77 5.66 -22.17
CA ALA A 6 -0.24 4.63 -21.27
C ALA A 6 -0.11 5.16 -19.84
N GLU A 7 0.29 6.43 -19.68
CA GLU A 7 0.40 7.06 -18.37
C GLU A 7 -0.99 7.30 -17.74
N ILE A 8 -1.98 7.72 -18.54
CA ILE A 8 -3.37 7.82 -18.06
C ILE A 8 -3.89 6.46 -17.58
N LEU A 9 -3.65 5.40 -18.35
CA LEU A 9 -4.03 4.05 -17.95
C LEU A 9 -3.29 3.62 -16.67
N GLY A 10 -1.99 3.91 -16.56
CA GLY A 10 -1.19 3.65 -15.37
C GLY A 10 -1.70 4.40 -14.14
N LEU A 11 -2.19 5.63 -14.33
CA LEU A 11 -2.80 6.41 -13.26
C LEU A 11 -4.10 5.79 -12.75
N ILE A 12 -4.99 5.38 -13.65
CA ILE A 12 -6.28 4.75 -13.30
C ILE A 12 -6.04 3.36 -12.67
N ALA A 13 -5.21 2.54 -13.30
CA ALA A 13 -4.88 1.19 -12.83
C ALA A 13 -4.23 1.24 -11.44
N GLY A 14 -3.27 2.14 -11.26
CA GLY A 14 -2.58 2.30 -9.98
C GLY A 14 -3.47 2.89 -8.89
N PHE A 15 -4.41 3.79 -9.21
CA PHE A 15 -5.43 4.24 -8.26
C PHE A 15 -6.24 3.05 -7.72
N ILE A 16 -6.81 2.24 -8.62
CA ILE A 16 -7.61 1.07 -8.24
C ILE A 16 -6.77 0.08 -7.42
N GLY A 17 -5.55 -0.23 -7.89
CA GLY A 17 -4.65 -1.18 -7.24
C GLY A 17 -4.17 -0.73 -5.85
N ALA A 18 -3.75 0.54 -5.71
CA ALA A 18 -3.25 1.05 -4.43
C ALA A 18 -4.39 1.19 -3.41
N PHE A 19 -5.55 1.72 -3.81
CA PHE A 19 -6.67 1.92 -2.90
C PHE A 19 -7.42 0.63 -2.56
N ALA A 20 -7.20 -0.49 -3.26
CA ALA A 20 -7.75 -1.78 -2.87
C ALA A 20 -7.34 -2.21 -1.44
N PHE A 21 -6.20 -1.72 -0.93
CA PHE A 21 -5.73 -2.00 0.43
C PHE A 21 -6.31 -1.05 1.49
N ALA A 22 -6.84 0.11 1.10
CA ALA A 22 -7.36 1.12 2.03
C ALA A 22 -8.57 0.63 2.86
N PRO A 23 -9.56 -0.10 2.30
CA PRO A 23 -10.68 -0.63 3.08
C PRO A 23 -10.25 -1.50 4.25
N GLN A 24 -9.18 -2.29 4.10
CA GLN A 24 -8.69 -3.13 5.18
C GLN A 24 -8.07 -2.30 6.31
N ALA A 25 -7.28 -1.27 5.99
CA ALA A 25 -6.76 -0.34 6.98
C ALA A 25 -7.89 0.37 7.74
N ILE A 26 -8.90 0.85 7.02
CA ILE A 26 -10.09 1.50 7.61
C ILE A 26 -10.86 0.53 8.52
N LYS A 27 -11.04 -0.73 8.08
CA LYS A 27 -11.70 -1.76 8.90
C LYS A 27 -10.97 -1.94 10.23
N ILE A 28 -9.66 -2.13 10.21
CA ILE A 28 -8.84 -2.29 11.43
C ILE A 28 -8.93 -1.05 12.33
N LEU A 29 -8.89 0.16 11.76
CA LEU A 29 -9.03 1.40 12.54
C LEU A 29 -10.39 1.51 13.22
N ARG A 30 -11.46 1.04 12.58
CA ARG A 30 -12.83 1.07 13.11
C ARG A 30 -13.08 -0.03 14.14
N THR A 31 -12.72 -1.26 13.83
CA THR A 31 -12.97 -2.42 14.71
C THR A 31 -11.95 -2.54 15.83
N ARG A 32 -10.77 -1.91 15.67
CA ARG A 32 -9.58 -2.11 16.51
C ARG A 32 -9.15 -3.58 16.60
N ASP A 33 -9.52 -4.36 15.61
CA ASP A 33 -9.21 -5.78 15.52
C ASP A 33 -8.44 -6.07 14.23
N ALA A 34 -7.25 -6.64 14.42
CA ALA A 34 -6.37 -7.11 13.36
C ALA A 34 -5.94 -8.57 13.59
N ALA A 35 -6.60 -9.32 14.47
CA ALA A 35 -6.20 -10.68 14.86
C ALA A 35 -6.04 -11.61 13.64
N ASP A 36 -6.98 -11.54 12.70
CA ASP A 36 -6.99 -12.39 11.49
C ASP A 36 -6.18 -11.83 10.31
N VAL A 37 -5.61 -10.64 10.46
CA VAL A 37 -4.84 -10.01 9.37
C VAL A 37 -3.44 -10.62 9.30
N SER A 38 -3.08 -11.17 8.14
CA SER A 38 -1.75 -11.74 7.89
C SER A 38 -0.68 -10.64 7.83
N SER A 39 0.27 -10.67 8.77
CA SER A 39 1.43 -9.75 8.76
C SER A 39 2.35 -10.01 7.55
N LEU A 40 2.53 -11.28 7.16
CA LEU A 40 3.36 -11.65 6.02
C LEU A 40 2.85 -11.02 4.73
N THR A 41 1.54 -11.05 4.49
CA THR A 41 0.93 -10.45 3.29
C THR A 41 1.30 -8.98 3.17
N TYR A 42 1.14 -8.20 4.24
CA TYR A 42 1.43 -6.77 4.20
C TYR A 42 2.93 -6.45 4.20
N ALA A 43 3.78 -7.32 4.77
CA ALA A 43 5.23 -7.20 4.64
C ALA A 43 5.70 -7.43 3.19
N MET A 44 5.11 -8.40 2.49
CA MET A 44 5.38 -8.65 1.08
C MET A 44 4.88 -7.49 0.22
N VAL A 45 3.67 -6.96 0.48
CA VAL A 45 3.14 -5.78 -0.23
C VAL A 45 4.04 -4.57 -0.02
N LEU A 46 4.46 -4.29 1.21
CA LEU A 46 5.37 -3.17 1.52
C LEU A 46 6.70 -3.30 0.76
N THR A 47 7.34 -4.47 0.86
CA THR A 47 8.63 -4.71 0.21
C THR A 47 8.51 -4.64 -1.31
N GLY A 48 7.50 -5.29 -1.88
CA GLY A 48 7.23 -5.26 -3.31
C GLY A 48 6.95 -3.83 -3.81
N ALA A 49 6.16 -3.05 -3.07
CA ALA A 49 5.86 -1.67 -3.43
C ALA A 49 7.12 -0.78 -3.41
N VAL A 50 7.99 -0.92 -2.41
CA VAL A 50 9.28 -0.20 -2.38
C VAL A 50 10.14 -0.55 -3.60
N LEU A 51 10.24 -1.84 -3.95
CA LEU A 51 10.98 -2.30 -5.13
C LEU A 51 10.37 -1.78 -6.42
N TRP A 52 9.04 -1.79 -6.56
CA TRP A 52 8.33 -1.27 -7.72
C TRP A 52 8.46 0.25 -7.87
N ALA A 53 8.47 1.00 -6.76
CA ALA A 53 8.73 2.44 -6.80
C ALA A 53 10.16 2.73 -7.30
N GLY A 54 11.17 1.99 -6.83
CA GLY A 54 12.54 2.08 -7.32
C GLY A 54 12.65 1.71 -8.81
N TYR A 55 11.95 0.67 -9.23
CA TYR A 55 11.85 0.31 -10.65
C TYR A 55 11.19 1.42 -11.47
N GLY A 56 10.08 1.99 -11.00
CA GLY A 56 9.39 3.10 -11.67
C GLY A 56 10.30 4.32 -11.84
N PHE A 57 11.14 4.61 -10.83
CA PHE A 57 12.15 5.66 -10.90
C PHE A 57 13.16 5.39 -12.04
N TRP A 58 13.73 4.18 -12.12
CA TRP A 58 14.64 3.81 -13.21
C TRP A 58 13.98 3.82 -14.59
N ARG A 59 12.67 3.55 -14.66
CA ARG A 59 11.91 3.56 -15.92
C ARG A 59 11.39 4.95 -16.30
N GLY A 60 11.53 5.96 -15.44
CA GLY A 60 10.93 7.27 -15.65
C GLY A 60 9.41 7.21 -15.76
N ALA A 61 8.77 6.40 -14.91
CA ALA A 61 7.32 6.15 -14.92
C ALA A 61 6.64 6.73 -13.66
N PRO A 62 6.17 7.99 -13.69
CA PRO A 62 5.62 8.68 -12.53
C PRO A 62 4.41 7.97 -11.90
N SER A 63 3.50 7.45 -12.71
CA SER A 63 2.34 6.68 -12.26
C SER A 63 2.75 5.48 -11.40
N ILE A 64 3.73 4.69 -11.83
CA ILE A 64 4.26 3.54 -11.06
C ILE A 64 4.84 4.01 -9.72
N ILE A 65 5.65 5.07 -9.73
CA ILE A 65 6.27 5.60 -8.51
C ILE A 65 5.21 6.05 -7.51
N LEU A 66 4.28 6.91 -7.95
CA LEU A 66 3.23 7.50 -7.13
C LEU A 66 2.41 6.42 -6.42
N TRP A 67 1.90 5.46 -7.19
CA TRP A 67 0.97 4.47 -6.64
C TRP A 67 1.63 3.44 -5.74
N ASN A 68 2.90 3.09 -6.01
CA ASN A 68 3.64 2.21 -5.12
C ASN A 68 4.03 2.89 -3.81
N ILE A 69 4.28 4.20 -3.81
CA ILE A 69 4.46 4.96 -2.56
C ILE A 69 3.18 4.92 -1.71
N VAL A 70 2.01 5.12 -2.34
CA VAL A 70 0.71 5.03 -1.65
C VAL A 70 0.46 3.63 -1.10
N ALA A 71 0.70 2.58 -1.90
CA ALA A 71 0.53 1.19 -1.47
C ALA A 71 1.48 0.83 -0.31
N ALA A 72 2.74 1.27 -0.36
CA ALA A 72 3.70 1.09 0.71
C ALA A 72 3.21 1.76 2.02
N GLY A 73 2.70 2.99 1.93
CA GLY A 73 2.13 3.71 3.09
C GLY A 73 0.95 2.97 3.73
N LEU A 74 0.01 2.49 2.91
CA LEU A 74 -1.13 1.70 3.39
C LEU A 74 -0.70 0.37 4.02
N ALA A 75 0.24 -0.33 3.40
CA ALA A 75 0.76 -1.58 3.93
C ALA A 75 1.50 -1.39 5.26
N ALA A 76 2.31 -0.33 5.35
CA ALA A 76 2.98 0.05 6.59
C ALA A 76 1.97 0.40 7.71
N LEU A 77 0.90 1.12 7.38
CA LEU A 77 -0.18 1.41 8.32
C LEU A 77 -0.85 0.14 8.84
N VAL A 78 -1.19 -0.80 7.95
CA VAL A 78 -1.80 -2.08 8.37
C VAL A 78 -0.85 -2.89 9.26
N LEU A 79 0.44 -2.96 8.91
CA LEU A 79 1.44 -3.62 9.75
C LEU A 79 1.57 -2.95 11.13
N ALA A 80 1.62 -1.62 11.17
CA ALA A 80 1.70 -0.88 12.43
C ALA A 80 0.47 -1.14 13.31
N LEU A 81 -0.73 -1.18 12.72
CA LEU A 81 -1.96 -1.51 13.44
C LEU A 81 -1.98 -2.96 13.95
N LYS A 82 -1.48 -3.91 13.14
CA LYS A 82 -1.36 -5.33 13.53
C LYS A 82 -0.40 -5.53 14.70
N LEU A 83 0.71 -4.80 14.72
CA LEU A 83 1.75 -4.91 15.75
C LEU A 83 1.45 -4.10 17.02
N ARG A 84 0.38 -3.30 17.01
CA ARG A 84 -0.01 -2.49 18.16
C ARG A 84 -0.49 -3.41 19.29
N LYS A 85 0.24 -3.41 20.41
CA LYS A 85 -0.20 -4.10 21.63
C LYS A 85 -1.52 -3.50 22.13
N PRO A 86 -2.48 -4.31 22.63
CA PRO A 86 -3.62 -3.77 23.36
C PRO A 86 -3.10 -2.92 24.51
N LYS A 87 -3.69 -1.74 24.74
CA LYS A 87 -3.36 -0.92 25.91
C LYS A 87 -3.59 -1.80 27.15
N ALA A 88 -2.58 -1.92 28.01
CA ALA A 88 -2.77 -2.53 29.32
C ALA A 88 -3.92 -1.78 30.01
N ALA A 89 -4.97 -2.51 30.41
CA ALA A 89 -5.99 -1.96 31.29
C ALA A 89 -5.29 -1.62 32.61
N VAL A 90 -5.22 -0.33 32.93
CA VAL A 90 -4.84 0.16 34.27
C VAL A 90 -6.08 0.13 35.14
#